data_AF-A0AA41ZC69-F1
#
_entry.id   AF-A0AA41ZC69-F1
#
_cell.length_a   1.000
_cell.length_b   1.000
_cell.length_c   1.000
_cell.angle_alpha   90.00
_cell.angle_beta   90.00
_cell.angle_gamma   90.00
#
_symmetry.space_group_name_H-M   'P 1'
#
loop_
_entity.id
_entity.type
_entity.pdbx_description
1 polymer ?
#
loop_
_entity_poly.entity_id
_entity_poly.type
_entity_poly.pdbx_seq_one_letter_code
_entity_poly.pdbx_strand_id
1 'polypeptide(L)' 'MFGWAPDAFWRATPAELAGLVRACLGDEGDAVPPDAATIARLRERFPDG' A
#
# COMPACT_ATOMS: atom_id res chain seq x y z
N MET A 1 -1.55 -8.13 -11.52
CA MET A 1 -1.97 -7.82 -10.14
C MET A 1 -1.23 -8.80 -9.23
N PHE A 2 -0.53 -8.34 -8.20
CA PHE A 2 0.55 -9.08 -7.51
C PHE A 2 0.16 -10.38 -6.76
N GLY A 3 -1.07 -10.87 -6.91
CA GLY A 3 -1.53 -12.16 -6.35
C GLY A 3 -1.57 -12.19 -4.82
N TRP A 4 -1.50 -11.04 -4.16
CA TRP A 4 -1.55 -10.96 -2.71
C TRP A 4 -2.95 -11.21 -2.18
N ALA A 5 -3.02 -11.99 -1.09
CA ALA A 5 -4.23 -12.07 -0.29
C ALA A 5 -4.47 -10.69 0.38
N PRO A 6 -5.73 -10.26 0.55
CA PRO A 6 -6.05 -8.97 1.14
C PRO A 6 -5.39 -8.73 2.50
N ASP A 7 -5.36 -9.75 3.37
CA ASP A 7 -4.69 -9.70 4.67
C ASP A 7 -3.18 -9.45 4.55
N ALA A 8 -2.53 -10.06 3.56
CA ALA A 8 -1.10 -9.89 3.33
C ALA A 8 -0.78 -8.45 2.92
N PHE A 9 -1.65 -7.81 2.12
CA PHE A 9 -1.51 -6.40 1.78
C PHE A 9 -1.67 -5.50 3.00
N TRP A 10 -2.73 -5.70 3.80
CA TRP A 10 -3.01 -4.84 4.95
C TRP A 10 -2.06 -5.01 6.13
N ARG A 11 -1.35 -6.15 6.22
CA ARG A 11 -0.30 -6.39 7.21
C ARG A 11 1.11 -6.01 6.75
N ALA A 12 1.29 -5.68 5.47
CA ALA A 12 2.61 -5.31 4.95
C ALA A 12 3.15 -4.07 5.67
N THR A 13 4.45 -4.06 5.92
CA THR A 13 5.11 -2.91 6.53
C THR A 13 5.25 -1.76 5.53
N PRO A 14 5.33 -0.50 6.01
CA PRO A 14 5.53 0.64 5.12
C PRO A 14 6.79 0.53 4.25
N ALA A 15 7.86 -0.09 4.76
CA ALA A 15 9.11 -0.28 4.03
C ALA A 15 8.96 -1.27 2.85
N GLU A 16 8.20 -2.35 3.04
CA GLU A 16 7.91 -3.33 1.99
C GLU A 16 7.04 -2.72 0.88
N LEU A 17 6.00 -1.99 1.26
CA LEU A 17 5.14 -1.28 0.31
C LEU A 17 5.93 -0.21 -0.46
N ALA A 18 6.81 0.54 0.21
CA ALA A 18 7.67 1.51 -0.46
C ALA A 18 8.67 0.85 -1.43
N GLY A 19 9.14 -0.36 -1.13
CA GLY A 19 9.96 -1.15 -2.06
C GLY A 19 9.16 -1.58 -3.30
N LEU A 20 7.94 -2.07 -3.11
CA LEU A 20 7.03 -2.46 -4.19
C LEU A 20 6.66 -1.27 -5.10
N VAL A 21 6.29 -0.14 -4.50
CA VAL A 21 5.94 1.11 -5.20
C VAL A 21 7.12 1.56 -6.07
N ARG A 22 8.33 1.64 -5.49
CA ARG A 22 9.56 1.98 -6.24
C ARG A 22 9.84 1.01 -7.38
N ALA A 23 9.65 -0.29 -7.17
CA ALA A 23 9.84 -1.30 -8.21
C ALA A 23 8.83 -1.16 -9.37
N CYS A 24 7.61 -0.66 -9.09
CA CYS A 24 6.56 -0.50 -10.10
C CYS A 24 6.62 0.84 -10.84
N LEU A 25 6.92 1.92 -10.13
CA LEU A 25 6.81 3.30 -10.62
C LEU A 25 8.17 3.92 -10.97
N GLY A 26 9.28 3.27 -10.62
CA GLY A 26 10.61 3.87 -10.68
C GLY A 26 10.90 4.78 -9.48
N ASP A 27 12.08 5.40 -9.46
CA ASP A 27 12.55 6.24 -8.34
C ASP A 27 11.83 7.60 -8.25
N GLU A 28 10.88 7.87 -9.14
CA GLU A 28 10.17 9.14 -9.21
C GLU A 28 8.96 9.18 -8.27
N GLY A 29 9.21 9.64 -7.04
CA GLY A 29 8.15 10.31 -6.29
C GLY A 29 8.29 10.24 -4.79
N ASP A 30 8.64 11.38 -4.20
CA ASP A 30 8.47 11.75 -2.80
C ASP A 30 6.96 11.79 -2.47
N ALA A 31 6.32 10.63 -2.45
CA ALA A 31 4.91 10.50 -2.12
C ALA A 31 4.77 10.50 -0.60
N VAL A 32 4.13 11.54 -0.06
CA VAL A 32 3.80 11.60 1.37
C VAL A 32 2.85 10.44 1.69
N PRO A 33 3.22 9.54 2.62
CA PRO A 33 2.36 8.42 2.96
C PRO A 33 1.03 8.93 3.57
N PRO A 34 -0.10 8.30 3.24
CA PRO A 34 -1.40 8.68 3.80
C PRO A 34 -1.43 8.44 5.32
N ASP A 35 -2.20 9.27 6.01
CA ASP A 35 -2.41 9.12 7.45
C ASP A 35 -3.30 7.90 7.80
N ALA A 36 -3.32 7.55 9.09
CA ALA A 36 -4.06 6.38 9.57
C ALA A 36 -5.58 6.46 9.31
N ALA A 37 -6.17 7.66 9.34
CA ALA A 37 -7.60 7.85 9.08
C ALA A 37 -7.93 7.58 7.59
N THR A 38 -7.04 8.01 6.71
CA THR A 38 -7.13 7.76 5.27
C THR A 38 -6.96 6.26 4.98
N ILE A 39 -5.99 5.60 5.63
CA ILE A 39 -5.82 4.14 5.51
C ILE A 39 -7.06 3.38 5.98
N ALA A 40 -7.66 3.74 7.12
CA ALA A 40 -8.88 3.09 7.61
C ALA A 40 -10.04 3.20 6.61
N ARG A 41 -10.24 4.37 6.01
CA ARG A 41 -11.25 4.57 4.96
C ARG A 41 -10.98 3.75 3.69
N LEU A 42 -9.72 3.59 3.31
CA LEU A 42 -9.34 2.76 2.17
C LEU A 42 -9.65 1.28 2.44
N ARG A 43 -9.41 0.80 3.67
CA ARG A 43 -9.75 -0.57 4.09
C ARG A 43 -11.25 -0.87 4.03
N GLU A 44 -12.08 0.09 4.41
CA GLU A 44 -13.54 -0.05 4.34
C GLU A 44 -14.05 -0.06 2.90
N ARG A 45 -13.44 0.77 2.03
CA ARG A 45 -13.85 0.91 0.63
C ARG A 45 -13.34 -0.24 -0.25
N PHE A 46 -12.16 -0.77 0.07
CA PHE A 46 -11.46 -1.81 -0.69
C PHE A 46 -10.99 -2.91 0.27
N PRO A 47 -11.91 -3.77 0.76
CA PRO A 47 -11.54 -4.84 1.69
C PRO A 47 -10.57 -5.85 1.06
N ASP A 48 -10.56 -5.97 -0.28
CA ASP A 48 -9.75 -6.93 -1.02
C ASP A 48 -8.30 -6.48 -1.30
N GLY A 49 -7.96 -5.21 -1.00
CA GLY A 49 -6.62 -4.64 -1.24
C GLY A 49 -6.38 -4.18 -2.67
#